data_AF-A0A7W0MWQ5-F1
#
_entry.id   AF-A0A7W0MWQ5-F1
#
_cell.length_a   1.000
_cell.length_b   1.000
_cell.length_c   1.000
_cell.angle_alpha   90.00
_cell.angle_beta   90.00
_cell.angle_gamma   90.00
#
_symmetry.space_group_name_H-M   'P 1'
#
loop_
_entity.id
_entity.type
_entity.pdbx_description
1 polymer ?
#
loop_
_entity_poly.entity_id
_entity_poly.type
_entity_poly.pdbx_seq_one_letter_code
_entity_poly.pdbx_strand_id
1 'polypeptide(L)'
;MPRHRTTTLGVTLLVIGLAAGPAAAGRLAAAAAPRPVPPLIFPVVGPVTYGDDFGDARGQGSHEGNDILAPKRSPVVAVEAGTVRLWTTSTRAGCMIELRGSSGTSYRYIHLNNDATAANDNSGGCVVGVAYAAGLRTGARVTAGEPIGYVGDSGDADGGSAHLHFEVHPGGGGAVSPYRHLRLARKLLFAAAPGKPFTVALRGRVAAASVGSLTLSVDRLQAWPGSVRVTKVGRPVELMVPGTAALFDALGTIIASAKLATLEPGEPVVAWTARTPATLSAQLGEPLALVAERIVLR
;
A
#
# COMPACT_ATOMS: atom_id res chain seq x y z
N MET A 1 -13.16 91.02 -58.32
CA MET A 1 -12.34 89.92 -58.88
C MET A 1 -12.29 88.79 -57.86
N PRO A 2 -13.18 87.79 -57.93
CA PRO A 2 -13.17 86.70 -56.97
C PRO A 2 -12.24 85.58 -57.45
N ARG A 3 -11.31 85.17 -56.58
CA ARG A 3 -10.44 84.00 -56.76
C ARG A 3 -11.09 82.77 -56.12
N HIS A 4 -10.98 81.67 -56.84
CA HIS A 4 -11.41 80.31 -56.55
C HIS A 4 -10.99 79.78 -55.16
N ARG A 5 -11.79 78.86 -54.62
CA ARG A 5 -11.35 77.48 -54.36
C ARG A 5 -12.52 76.56 -54.04
N THR A 6 -12.61 75.50 -54.84
CA THR A 6 -13.45 74.32 -54.72
C THR A 6 -12.83 73.32 -53.75
N THR A 7 -13.63 72.74 -52.86
CA THR A 7 -13.29 71.53 -52.11
C THR A 7 -14.51 70.62 -52.07
N THR A 8 -14.38 69.47 -52.72
CA THR A 8 -15.37 68.40 -52.84
C THR A 8 -15.39 67.57 -51.56
N LEU A 9 -16.52 67.52 -50.87
CA LEU A 9 -16.75 66.61 -49.74
C LEU A 9 -17.26 65.27 -50.29
N GLY A 10 -16.41 64.23 -50.20
CA GLY A 10 -16.81 62.84 -50.39
C GLY A 10 -17.51 62.32 -49.14
N VAL A 11 -18.73 61.81 -49.30
CA VAL A 11 -19.49 61.13 -48.24
C VAL A 11 -19.19 59.64 -48.33
N THR A 12 -18.47 59.12 -47.34
CA THR A 12 -18.23 57.68 -47.17
C THR A 12 -19.36 57.09 -46.32
N LEU A 13 -20.15 56.17 -46.89
CA LEU A 13 -21.10 55.34 -46.14
C LEU A 13 -20.34 54.39 -45.20
N LEU A 14 -20.57 54.50 -43.90
CA LEU A 14 -20.11 53.53 -42.91
C LEU A 14 -21.19 52.46 -42.70
N VAL A 15 -20.95 51.25 -43.23
CA VAL A 15 -21.75 50.06 -42.93
C VAL A 15 -21.28 49.50 -41.59
N ILE A 16 -22.10 49.63 -40.55
CA ILE A 16 -21.86 49.01 -39.25
C ILE A 16 -22.31 47.54 -39.35
N GLY A 17 -21.35 46.64 -39.54
CA GLY A 17 -21.57 45.19 -39.40
C GLY A 17 -21.60 44.80 -37.93
N LEU A 18 -22.76 44.41 -37.41
CA LEU A 18 -22.86 43.70 -36.12
C LEU A 18 -22.35 42.26 -36.32
N ALA A 19 -21.07 42.04 -36.05
CA ALA A 19 -20.53 40.69 -35.89
C ALA A 19 -20.88 40.17 -34.49
N ALA A 20 -21.95 39.40 -34.37
CA ALA A 20 -22.24 38.61 -33.18
C ALA A 20 -21.21 37.47 -33.07
N GLY A 21 -20.15 37.68 -32.29
CA GLY A 21 -19.20 36.62 -31.95
C GLY A 21 -19.88 35.54 -31.10
N PRO A 22 -19.53 34.25 -31.24
CA PRO A 22 -20.07 33.21 -30.39
C PRO A 22 -19.56 33.45 -28.97
N ALA A 23 -20.48 33.69 -28.03
CA ALA A 23 -20.16 33.66 -26.62
C ALA A 23 -19.60 32.28 -26.28
N ALA A 24 -18.31 32.20 -25.99
CA ALA A 24 -17.69 31.01 -25.44
C ALA A 24 -18.30 30.76 -24.06
N ALA A 25 -19.33 29.91 -24.01
CA ALA A 25 -19.86 29.38 -22.77
C ALA A 25 -18.77 28.53 -22.12
N GLY A 26 -17.99 29.15 -21.24
CA GLY A 26 -17.05 28.46 -20.37
C GLY A 26 -17.83 27.43 -19.55
N ARG A 27 -17.68 26.15 -19.88
CA ARG A 27 -18.08 25.08 -18.98
C ARG A 27 -17.19 25.18 -17.75
N LEU A 28 -17.67 25.83 -16.70
CA LEU A 28 -17.17 25.59 -15.35
C LEU A 28 -17.39 24.09 -15.12
N ALA A 29 -16.31 23.31 -15.21
CA ALA A 29 -16.33 21.94 -14.75
C ALA A 29 -16.67 22.01 -13.27
N ALA A 30 -17.92 21.69 -12.91
CA ALA A 30 -18.31 21.51 -11.53
C ALA A 30 -17.28 20.54 -10.93
N ALA A 31 -16.57 21.00 -9.88
CA ALA A 31 -15.68 20.12 -9.14
C ALA A 31 -16.52 18.91 -8.72
N ALA A 32 -16.20 17.74 -9.27
CA ALA A 32 -16.91 16.52 -8.91
C ALA A 32 -16.86 16.40 -7.37
N ALA A 33 -18.01 16.14 -6.74
CA ALA A 33 -18.06 15.90 -5.31
C ALA A 33 -16.97 14.87 -4.94
N PRO A 34 -16.22 15.08 -3.83
CA PRO A 34 -15.15 14.16 -3.47
C PRO A 34 -15.72 12.75 -3.42
N ARG A 35 -15.14 11.87 -4.25
CA ARG A 35 -15.53 10.46 -4.26
C ARG A 35 -15.28 9.90 -2.86
N PRO A 36 -16.17 9.03 -2.35
CA PRO A 36 -15.95 8.40 -1.06
C PRO A 36 -14.62 7.64 -1.07
N VAL A 37 -13.92 7.65 0.07
CA VAL A 37 -12.69 6.87 0.26
C VAL A 37 -13.02 5.40 0.01
N PRO A 38 -12.30 4.71 -0.90
CA PRO A 38 -12.59 3.33 -1.23
C PRO A 38 -12.22 2.38 -0.07
N PRO A 39 -12.64 1.10 -0.14
CA PRO A 39 -12.04 0.06 0.69
C PRO A 39 -10.52 0.01 0.48
N LEU A 40 -9.77 -0.03 1.58
CA LEU A 40 -8.31 0.05 1.55
C LEU A 40 -7.66 -1.31 1.80
N ILE A 41 -6.44 -1.46 1.30
CA ILE A 41 -5.46 -2.37 1.89
C ILE A 41 -4.89 -1.71 3.15
N PHE A 42 -4.72 -2.46 4.22
CA PHE A 42 -4.13 -1.94 5.45
C PHE A 42 -2.66 -1.55 5.18
N PRO A 43 -2.21 -0.33 5.55
CA PRO A 43 -0.97 0.24 5.03
C PRO A 43 0.31 -0.42 5.55
N VAL A 44 0.25 -1.21 6.61
CA VAL A 44 1.41 -1.89 7.23
C VAL A 44 1.19 -3.40 7.25
N VAL A 45 2.20 -4.15 6.80
CA VAL A 45 2.18 -5.61 6.85
C VAL A 45 2.84 -6.09 8.13
N GLY A 46 2.06 -6.79 8.97
CA GLY A 46 2.54 -7.46 10.16
C GLY A 46 1.75 -7.12 11.43
N PRO A 47 2.30 -7.44 12.62
CA PRO A 47 1.66 -7.08 13.88
C PRO A 47 1.68 -5.56 14.05
N VAL A 48 0.52 -4.99 14.40
CA VAL A 48 0.33 -3.56 14.58
C VAL A 48 -0.54 -3.28 15.80
N THR A 49 -0.33 -2.11 16.40
CA THR A 49 -1.19 -1.54 17.45
C THR A 49 -1.55 -0.12 17.03
N TYR A 50 -2.83 0.26 17.14
CA TYR A 50 -3.30 1.61 16.83
C TYR A 50 -4.64 1.87 17.53
N GLY A 51 -4.95 3.13 17.78
CA GLY A 51 -6.21 3.61 18.35
C GLY A 51 -6.84 4.68 17.48
N ASP A 52 -7.93 5.29 17.95
CA ASP A 52 -8.45 6.52 17.36
C ASP A 52 -7.80 7.71 18.09
N ASP A 53 -6.68 8.17 17.55
CA ASP A 53 -5.90 9.33 18.02
C ASP A 53 -5.98 10.51 17.05
N PHE A 54 -6.86 10.46 16.04
CA PHE A 54 -7.09 11.58 15.14
C PHE A 54 -7.73 12.73 15.91
N GLY A 55 -7.21 13.95 15.71
CA GLY A 55 -7.71 15.13 16.41
C GLY A 55 -6.98 15.44 17.72
N ASP A 56 -6.23 14.49 18.28
CA ASP A 56 -5.49 14.67 19.54
C ASP A 56 -4.53 15.87 19.47
N ALA A 57 -4.32 16.53 20.61
CA ALA A 57 -3.43 17.66 20.70
C ALA A 57 -1.96 17.23 20.53
N ARG A 58 -1.24 17.89 19.62
CA ARG A 58 0.21 17.75 19.40
C ARG A 58 0.87 19.14 19.47
N GLY A 59 2.19 19.18 19.65
CA GLY A 59 2.94 20.46 19.75
C GLY A 59 2.80 21.38 18.53
N GLN A 60 2.46 20.81 17.38
CA GLN A 60 2.30 21.45 16.08
C GLN A 60 0.84 21.71 15.68
N GLY A 61 -0.13 21.34 16.53
CA GLY A 61 -1.56 21.43 16.23
C GLY A 61 -2.31 20.13 16.51
N SER A 62 -3.47 19.97 15.89
CA SER A 62 -4.26 18.75 15.99
C SER A 62 -3.65 17.62 15.14
N HIS A 63 -3.75 16.39 15.62
CA HIS A 63 -3.21 15.21 14.95
C HIS A 63 -4.01 14.88 13.67
N GLU A 64 -3.40 15.02 12.49
CA GLU A 64 -4.07 14.90 11.17
C GLU A 64 -4.15 13.46 10.63
N GLY A 65 -3.77 12.47 11.44
CA GLY A 65 -3.72 11.05 11.03
C GLY A 65 -3.99 10.10 12.18
N ASN A 66 -3.67 8.82 11.96
CA ASN A 66 -3.55 7.84 13.03
C ASN A 66 -2.13 7.27 13.08
N ASP A 67 -1.59 7.07 14.28
CA ASP A 67 -0.29 6.45 14.47
C ASP A 67 -0.45 4.92 14.55
N ILE A 68 0.16 4.23 13.59
CA ILE A 68 0.15 2.76 13.49
C ILE A 68 1.49 2.23 13.98
N LEU A 69 1.55 1.89 15.27
CA LEU A 69 2.74 1.32 15.90
C LEU A 69 3.01 -0.06 15.28
N ALA A 70 4.24 -0.26 14.82
CA ALA A 70 4.69 -1.52 14.23
C ALA A 70 6.21 -1.68 14.43
N PRO A 71 6.75 -2.90 14.35
CA PRO A 71 8.20 -3.08 14.37
C PRO A 71 8.88 -2.20 13.31
N LYS A 72 10.00 -1.56 13.68
CA LYS A 72 10.83 -0.79 12.74
C LYS A 72 11.17 -1.67 11.52
N ARG A 73 11.08 -1.09 10.33
CA ARG A 73 11.20 -1.73 9.00
C ARG A 73 10.10 -2.70 8.60
N SER A 74 8.96 -2.71 9.30
CA SER A 74 7.78 -3.41 8.79
C SER A 74 7.41 -2.87 7.39
N PRO A 75 7.03 -3.73 6.43
CA PRO A 75 6.70 -3.26 5.09
C PRO A 75 5.48 -2.33 5.10
N VAL A 76 5.61 -1.18 4.45
CA VAL A 76 4.53 -0.25 4.15
C VAL A 76 4.08 -0.47 2.72
N VAL A 77 2.77 -0.57 2.50
CA VAL A 77 2.17 -0.89 1.20
C VAL A 77 1.18 0.19 0.74
N ALA A 78 1.02 0.32 -0.57
CA ALA A 78 0.03 1.20 -1.17
C ALA A 78 -1.38 0.75 -0.79
N VAL A 79 -2.18 1.65 -0.19
CA VAL A 79 -3.53 1.33 0.28
C VAL A 79 -4.54 1.13 -0.85
N GLU A 80 -4.27 1.74 -2.01
CA GLU A 80 -4.97 1.55 -3.27
C GLU A 80 -4.01 1.78 -4.45
N ALA A 81 -4.46 1.55 -5.69
CA ALA A 81 -3.67 1.90 -6.86
C ALA A 81 -3.56 3.42 -7.02
N GLY A 82 -2.41 3.93 -7.44
CA GLY A 82 -2.22 5.38 -7.56
C GLY A 82 -0.85 5.77 -8.08
N THR A 83 -0.48 7.04 -7.86
CA THR A 83 0.84 7.58 -8.20
C THR A 83 1.52 8.11 -6.94
N VAL A 84 2.78 7.72 -6.73
CA VAL A 84 3.54 8.13 -5.54
C VAL A 84 4.36 9.40 -5.78
N ARG A 85 4.55 10.18 -4.72
CA ARG A 85 5.52 11.26 -4.62
C ARG A 85 6.33 11.06 -3.35
N LEU A 86 7.65 11.06 -3.49
CA LEU A 86 8.58 10.94 -2.36
C LEU A 86 8.88 12.34 -1.81
N TRP A 87 8.93 12.44 -0.49
CA TRP A 87 9.23 13.66 0.25
C TRP A 87 10.34 13.38 1.26
N THR A 88 11.42 14.17 1.19
CA THR A 88 12.68 13.88 1.91
C THR A 88 13.19 15.05 2.76
N THR A 89 12.51 16.20 2.74
CA THR A 89 13.05 17.47 3.26
C THR A 89 12.31 18.02 4.48
N SER A 90 11.21 17.40 4.89
CA SER A 90 10.44 17.86 6.04
C SER A 90 11.12 17.40 7.33
N THR A 91 11.52 18.34 8.18
CA THR A 91 12.09 18.01 9.50
C THR A 91 11.07 17.37 10.43
N ARG A 92 9.78 17.70 10.29
CA ARG A 92 8.70 17.10 11.09
C ARG A 92 8.30 15.73 10.57
N ALA A 93 7.99 15.63 9.28
CA ALA A 93 7.51 14.37 8.71
C ALA A 93 8.64 13.34 8.47
N GLY A 94 9.90 13.80 8.40
CA GLY A 94 11.03 12.97 8.02
C GLY A 94 10.89 12.44 6.59
N CYS A 95 11.17 11.15 6.43
CA CYS A 95 10.95 10.44 5.18
C CYS A 95 9.48 10.13 4.99
N MET A 96 8.92 10.57 3.86
CA MET A 96 7.49 10.49 3.62
C MET A 96 7.17 10.08 2.18
N ILE A 97 6.03 9.40 2.02
CA ILE A 97 5.38 9.17 0.72
C ILE A 97 4.01 9.84 0.73
N GLU A 98 3.69 10.55 -0.34
CA GLU A 98 2.32 10.90 -0.69
C GLU A 98 1.85 9.97 -1.81
N LEU A 99 0.71 9.30 -1.64
CA LEU A 99 0.05 8.51 -2.67
C LEU A 99 -1.20 9.24 -3.13
N ARG A 100 -1.22 9.68 -4.38
CA ARG A 100 -2.46 10.11 -5.03
C ARG A 100 -3.18 8.88 -5.57
N GLY A 101 -4.21 8.44 -4.87
CA GLY A 101 -5.03 7.29 -5.21
C GLY A 101 -5.83 7.51 -6.51
N SER A 102 -6.13 6.41 -7.19
CA SER A 102 -6.97 6.43 -8.40
C SER A 102 -8.41 6.82 -8.10
N SER A 103 -8.84 6.66 -6.84
CA SER A 103 -10.10 7.21 -6.32
C SER A 103 -10.16 8.74 -6.33
N GLY A 104 -9.01 9.42 -6.35
CA GLY A 104 -8.88 10.87 -6.15
C GLY A 104 -8.55 11.25 -4.70
N THR A 105 -8.55 10.29 -3.77
CA THR A 105 -8.07 10.47 -2.39
C THR A 105 -6.54 10.53 -2.37
N SER A 106 -5.96 11.47 -1.61
CA SER A 106 -4.53 11.45 -1.30
C SER A 106 -4.30 10.81 0.06
N TYR A 107 -3.21 10.06 0.19
CA TYR A 107 -2.78 9.43 1.43
C TYR A 107 -1.34 9.85 1.74
N ARG A 108 -1.04 10.03 3.02
CA ARG A 108 0.31 10.35 3.47
C ARG A 108 0.83 9.25 4.37
N TYR A 109 2.08 8.88 4.14
CA TYR A 109 2.82 7.88 4.87
C TYR A 109 4.03 8.57 5.47
N ILE A 110 3.99 8.85 6.76
CA ILE A 110 4.93 9.72 7.46
C ILE A 110 5.75 8.91 8.49
N HIS A 111 6.93 9.42 8.84
CA HIS A 111 7.93 8.78 9.71
C HIS A 111 8.50 7.46 9.14
N LEU A 112 8.71 7.38 7.82
CA LEU A 112 9.32 6.20 7.20
C LEU A 112 10.78 6.03 7.65
N ASN A 113 11.31 4.81 7.58
CA ASN A 113 12.65 4.45 8.07
C ASN A 113 13.77 5.29 7.42
N ASN A 114 14.64 5.86 8.24
CA ASN A 114 15.89 6.53 7.81
C ASN A 114 17.14 5.87 8.42
N ASP A 115 17.01 4.74 9.13
CA ASP A 115 18.14 4.02 9.72
C ASP A 115 18.76 3.01 8.77
N ALA A 116 20.09 2.92 8.78
CA ALA A 116 20.85 1.92 8.02
C ALA A 116 20.93 0.58 8.77
N THR A 117 20.86 0.59 10.10
CA THR A 117 20.91 -0.61 10.95
C THR A 117 19.60 -0.85 11.71
N ALA A 118 19.59 -1.86 12.59
CA ALA A 118 18.45 -2.10 13.48
C ALA A 118 18.38 -1.09 14.65
N ALA A 119 19.45 -0.34 14.89
CA ALA A 119 19.48 0.73 15.88
C ALA A 119 18.86 2.02 15.33
N ASN A 120 18.55 2.96 16.22
CA ASN A 120 18.22 4.33 15.82
C ASN A 120 19.51 5.10 15.52
N ASP A 121 19.97 5.06 14.27
CA ASP A 121 21.24 5.63 13.81
C ASP A 121 21.08 6.81 12.85
N ASN A 122 19.88 7.04 12.30
CA ASN A 122 19.53 8.13 11.39
C ASN A 122 20.45 8.25 10.15
N SER A 123 21.27 7.23 9.87
CA SER A 123 22.41 7.31 8.95
C SER A 123 22.08 6.85 7.53
N GLY A 124 20.93 6.20 7.33
CA GLY A 124 20.50 5.66 6.04
C GLY A 124 19.78 6.69 5.14
N GLY A 125 19.15 7.70 5.74
CA GLY A 125 18.45 8.77 5.01
C GLY A 125 17.20 8.32 4.23
N CYS A 126 16.56 9.27 3.54
CA CYS A 126 15.35 9.03 2.77
C CYS A 126 15.66 8.52 1.35
N VAL A 127 16.13 7.28 1.25
CA VAL A 127 16.53 6.67 -0.03
C VAL A 127 15.87 5.32 -0.27
N VAL A 128 15.89 4.87 -1.52
CA VAL A 128 15.44 3.54 -1.92
C VAL A 128 16.30 2.48 -1.24
N GLY A 129 15.65 1.47 -0.67
CA GLY A 129 16.29 0.41 0.12
C GLY A 129 16.40 0.73 1.63
N VAL A 130 16.18 1.98 2.02
CA VAL A 130 16.16 2.42 3.43
C VAL A 130 14.74 2.84 3.82
N ALA A 131 14.25 3.95 3.26
CA ALA A 131 12.89 4.46 3.51
C ALA A 131 11.88 3.89 2.52
N TYR A 132 12.29 3.81 1.26
CA TYR A 132 11.42 3.52 0.12
C TYR A 132 11.71 2.13 -0.44
N ALA A 133 10.67 1.46 -0.92
CA ALA A 133 10.81 0.13 -1.53
C ALA A 133 11.67 0.19 -2.81
N ALA A 134 12.30 -0.94 -3.13
CA ALA A 134 13.17 -1.08 -4.31
C ALA A 134 12.45 -0.66 -5.61
N GLY A 135 13.11 0.21 -6.39
CA GLY A 135 12.59 0.69 -7.68
C GLY A 135 11.57 1.83 -7.59
N LEU A 136 11.17 2.25 -6.39
CA LEU A 136 10.24 3.36 -6.21
C LEU A 136 10.89 4.70 -6.54
N ARG A 137 10.12 5.60 -7.17
CA ARG A 137 10.51 6.97 -7.51
C ARG A 137 9.28 7.85 -7.59
N THR A 138 9.43 9.17 -7.41
CA THR A 138 8.34 10.12 -7.65
C THR A 138 7.78 9.95 -9.06
N GLY A 139 6.45 9.94 -9.17
CA GLY A 139 5.73 9.69 -10.42
C GLY A 139 5.54 8.20 -10.76
N ALA A 140 6.07 7.27 -9.96
CA ALA A 140 5.81 5.85 -10.17
C ALA A 140 4.33 5.53 -9.92
N ARG A 141 3.75 4.71 -10.81
CA ARG A 141 2.42 4.12 -10.61
C ARG A 141 2.58 2.86 -9.78
N VAL A 142 1.70 2.69 -8.80
CA VAL A 142 1.65 1.54 -7.90
C VAL A 142 0.26 0.92 -7.91
N THR A 143 0.17 -0.35 -7.54
CA THR A 143 -1.08 -1.07 -7.35
C THR A 143 -1.38 -1.31 -5.87
N ALA A 144 -2.63 -1.59 -5.52
CA ALA A 144 -3.02 -1.85 -4.13
C ALA A 144 -2.23 -3.05 -3.56
N GLY A 145 -1.65 -2.88 -2.37
CA GLY A 145 -0.82 -3.86 -1.69
C GLY A 145 0.64 -3.90 -2.15
N GLU A 146 1.04 -3.10 -3.14
CA GLU A 146 2.43 -3.00 -3.57
C GLU A 146 3.31 -2.42 -2.45
N PRO A 147 4.48 -3.02 -2.13
CA PRO A 147 5.44 -2.43 -1.20
C PRO A 147 5.93 -1.07 -1.69
N ILE A 148 5.83 -0.05 -0.85
CA ILE A 148 6.26 1.33 -1.16
C ILE A 148 7.29 1.87 -0.16
N GLY A 149 7.38 1.31 1.04
CA GLY A 149 8.35 1.78 2.02
C GLY A 149 8.43 0.91 3.25
N TYR A 150 8.98 1.47 4.31
CA TYR A 150 9.27 0.78 5.55
C TYR A 150 8.95 1.67 6.75
N VAL A 151 8.29 1.11 7.76
CA VAL A 151 7.98 1.79 9.03
C VAL A 151 9.27 2.26 9.69
N GLY A 152 9.30 3.48 10.21
CA GLY A 152 10.41 4.05 10.94
C GLY A 152 9.96 4.95 12.07
N ASP A 153 10.81 5.93 12.36
CA ASP A 153 10.66 6.98 13.37
C ASP A 153 11.34 8.26 12.90
N SER A 154 11.55 8.45 11.59
CA SER A 154 12.22 9.67 11.09
C SER A 154 11.38 10.94 11.33
N GLY A 155 12.04 12.09 11.40
CA GLY A 155 11.36 13.37 11.63
C GLY A 155 11.21 13.67 13.11
N ASP A 156 10.06 14.22 13.53
CA ASP A 156 9.80 14.52 14.94
C ASP A 156 9.38 13.29 15.78
N ALA A 157 9.31 12.12 15.16
CA ALA A 157 9.17 10.82 15.82
C ALA A 157 10.51 10.23 16.32
N ASP A 158 11.64 10.87 16.00
CA ASP A 158 12.99 10.30 16.22
C ASP A 158 13.25 9.96 17.68
N GLY A 159 13.78 8.75 17.92
CA GLY A 159 14.02 8.21 19.26
C GLY A 159 12.77 7.73 20.00
N GLY A 160 11.58 7.90 19.41
CA GLY A 160 10.32 7.38 19.92
C GLY A 160 10.06 5.91 19.56
N SER A 161 8.81 5.49 19.72
CA SER A 161 8.37 4.17 19.22
C SER A 161 8.15 4.25 17.71
N ALA A 162 8.74 3.33 16.95
CA ALA A 162 8.55 3.27 15.50
C ALA A 162 7.06 3.06 15.13
N HIS A 163 6.59 3.86 14.18
CA HIS A 163 5.20 3.84 13.72
C HIS A 163 5.07 4.41 12.31
N LEU A 164 3.96 4.11 11.66
CA LEU A 164 3.51 4.83 10.48
C LEU A 164 2.46 5.85 10.92
N HIS A 165 2.75 7.14 10.78
CA HIS A 165 1.71 8.15 10.81
C HIS A 165 1.01 8.17 9.45
N PHE A 166 -0.29 7.86 9.45
CA PHE A 166 -1.07 7.67 8.22
C PHE A 166 -2.20 8.69 8.13
N GLU A 167 -2.23 9.48 7.06
CA GLU A 167 -3.31 10.47 6.82
C GLU A 167 -4.16 10.09 5.60
N VAL A 168 -5.43 10.52 5.62
CA VAL A 168 -6.41 10.33 4.53
C VAL A 168 -7.01 11.68 4.13
N HIS A 169 -6.89 12.05 2.86
CA HIS A 169 -7.36 13.32 2.30
C HIS A 169 -8.31 13.08 1.11
N PRO A 170 -9.62 12.94 1.36
CA PRO A 170 -10.60 12.73 0.30
C PRO A 170 -10.57 13.87 -0.73
N GLY A 171 -10.46 13.53 -2.02
CA GLY A 171 -10.32 14.52 -3.09
C GLY A 171 -9.05 15.37 -3.03
N GLY A 172 -8.07 15.02 -2.17
CA GLY A 172 -6.88 15.83 -1.90
C GLY A 172 -7.13 17.04 -0.98
N GLY A 173 -8.28 17.08 -0.29
CA GLY A 173 -8.66 18.15 0.64
C GLY A 173 -8.05 18.01 2.03
N GLY A 174 -8.75 18.55 3.03
CA GLY A 174 -8.37 18.42 4.44
C GLY A 174 -8.34 16.97 4.92
N ALA A 175 -7.55 16.71 5.96
CA ALA A 175 -7.47 15.39 6.57
C ALA A 175 -8.82 14.99 7.19
N VAL A 176 -9.15 13.70 7.10
CA VAL A 176 -10.27 13.07 7.82
C VAL A 176 -9.74 11.88 8.62
N SER A 177 -10.41 11.52 9.71
CA SER A 177 -9.99 10.38 10.55
C SER A 177 -9.80 9.10 9.73
N PRO A 178 -8.56 8.55 9.68
CA PRO A 178 -8.30 7.27 9.05
C PRO A 178 -8.90 6.08 9.79
N TYR A 179 -9.24 6.21 11.08
CA TYR A 179 -9.49 5.10 11.99
C TYR A 179 -10.56 4.13 11.48
N ARG A 180 -11.69 4.65 10.99
CA ARG A 180 -12.75 3.82 10.41
C ARG A 180 -12.28 3.09 9.14
N HIS A 181 -11.50 3.76 8.30
CA HIS A 181 -10.96 3.15 7.07
C HIS A 181 -9.94 2.06 7.41
N LEU A 182 -9.08 2.27 8.40
CA LEU A 182 -8.11 1.29 8.89
C LEU A 182 -8.79 0.05 9.48
N ARG A 183 -9.87 0.22 10.25
CA ARG A 183 -10.64 -0.91 10.81
C ARG A 183 -11.30 -1.79 9.75
N LEU A 184 -11.67 -1.20 8.61
CA LEU A 184 -12.31 -1.90 7.49
C LEU A 184 -11.30 -2.40 6.44
N ALA A 185 -10.04 -1.98 6.54
CA ALA A 185 -9.03 -2.29 5.55
C ALA A 185 -8.63 -3.77 5.57
N ARG A 186 -8.42 -4.34 4.37
CA ARG A 186 -7.99 -5.73 4.22
C ARG A 186 -6.49 -5.83 4.52
N LYS A 187 -6.12 -6.74 5.43
CA LYS A 187 -4.72 -6.96 5.82
C LYS A 187 -4.06 -8.00 4.93
N LEU A 188 -2.91 -7.65 4.35
CA LEU A 188 -2.07 -8.60 3.65
C LEU A 188 -1.49 -9.63 4.61
N LEU A 189 -1.35 -10.87 4.14
CA LEU A 189 -0.59 -11.94 4.76
C LEU A 189 0.92 -11.65 4.68
N PHE A 190 1.38 -11.16 3.54
CA PHE A 190 2.77 -10.76 3.28
C PHE A 190 2.82 -9.70 2.18
N ALA A 191 3.92 -8.96 2.11
CA ALA A 191 4.16 -7.97 1.06
C ALA A 191 5.07 -8.58 -0.03
N ALA A 192 4.70 -8.40 -1.31
CA ALA A 192 5.54 -8.80 -2.44
C ALA A 192 5.32 -7.84 -3.63
N ALA A 193 6.37 -7.62 -4.42
CA ALA A 193 6.26 -6.78 -5.61
C ALA A 193 5.30 -7.43 -6.63
N PRO A 194 4.23 -6.74 -7.08
CA PRO A 194 3.23 -7.29 -7.99
C PRO A 194 3.84 -7.86 -9.27
N GLY A 195 3.37 -9.04 -9.67
CA GLY A 195 3.84 -9.76 -10.86
C GLY A 195 5.28 -10.30 -10.77
N LYS A 196 6.02 -10.03 -9.68
CA LYS A 196 7.35 -10.60 -9.48
C LYS A 196 7.23 -11.98 -8.83
N PRO A 197 8.11 -12.93 -9.18
CA PRO A 197 8.11 -14.25 -8.55
C PRO A 197 8.34 -14.13 -7.04
N PHE A 198 7.52 -14.83 -6.26
CA PHE A 198 7.67 -14.96 -4.81
C PHE A 198 7.53 -16.42 -4.37
N THR A 199 7.99 -16.71 -3.15
CA THR A 199 7.65 -17.93 -2.40
C THR A 199 7.49 -17.57 -0.93
N VAL A 200 6.69 -18.34 -0.21
CA VAL A 200 6.40 -18.19 1.22
C VAL A 200 6.50 -19.54 1.91
N ALA A 201 7.13 -19.54 3.08
CA ALA A 201 7.05 -20.61 4.06
C ALA A 201 6.04 -20.20 5.14
N LEU A 202 4.93 -20.94 5.23
CA LEU A 202 3.90 -20.76 6.25
C LEU A 202 4.13 -21.80 7.33
N ARG A 203 4.33 -21.35 8.57
CA ARG A 203 4.44 -22.22 9.74
C ARG A 203 3.19 -22.05 10.59
N GLY A 204 2.57 -23.17 10.94
CA GLY A 204 1.35 -23.16 11.72
C GLY A 204 0.93 -24.57 12.11
N ARG A 205 -0.37 -24.72 12.34
CA ARG A 205 -1.01 -26.01 12.65
C ARG A 205 -2.10 -26.31 11.64
N VAL A 206 -2.31 -27.59 11.35
CA VAL A 206 -3.44 -28.05 10.53
C VAL A 206 -4.74 -27.59 11.19
N ALA A 207 -5.58 -26.91 10.41
CA ALA A 207 -6.96 -26.60 10.78
C ALA A 207 -7.93 -27.54 10.06
N ALA A 208 -7.65 -27.82 8.78
CA ALA A 208 -8.35 -28.83 7.98
C ALA A 208 -7.43 -29.31 6.85
N ALA A 209 -7.57 -30.56 6.44
CA ALA A 209 -6.86 -31.11 5.30
C ALA A 209 -7.82 -31.95 4.45
N SER A 210 -7.66 -31.89 3.13
CA SER A 210 -8.45 -32.65 2.18
C SER A 210 -7.59 -33.10 1.00
N VAL A 211 -8.17 -33.90 0.10
CA VAL A 211 -7.52 -34.16 -1.18
C VAL A 211 -7.44 -32.85 -1.96
N GLY A 212 -6.22 -32.32 -2.11
CA GLY A 212 -5.96 -31.13 -2.91
C GLY A 212 -5.94 -29.80 -2.16
N SER A 213 -6.26 -29.77 -0.85
CA SER A 213 -6.15 -28.55 -0.05
C SER A 213 -5.68 -28.78 1.37
N LEU A 214 -5.02 -27.76 1.93
CA LEU A 214 -4.54 -27.73 3.31
C LEU A 214 -4.83 -26.36 3.92
N THR A 215 -5.67 -26.32 4.93
CA THR A 215 -5.91 -25.11 5.73
C THR A 215 -5.01 -25.14 6.96
N LEU A 216 -4.17 -24.13 7.10
CA LEU A 216 -3.31 -23.93 8.27
C LEU A 216 -3.82 -22.76 9.10
N SER A 217 -3.91 -22.95 10.43
CA SER A 217 -3.85 -21.82 11.35
C SER A 217 -2.41 -21.32 11.40
N VAL A 218 -2.12 -20.20 10.73
CA VAL A 218 -0.74 -19.73 10.53
C VAL A 218 -0.29 -18.88 11.72
N ASP A 219 0.83 -19.27 12.34
CA ASP A 219 1.45 -18.51 13.44
C ASP A 219 2.38 -17.43 12.91
N ARG A 220 3.20 -17.82 11.93
CA ARG A 220 4.25 -16.99 11.33
C ARG A 220 4.54 -17.44 9.92
N LEU A 221 5.10 -16.52 9.14
CA LEU A 221 5.57 -16.81 7.80
C LEU A 221 6.81 -16.01 7.45
N GLN A 222 7.48 -16.49 6.41
CA GLN A 222 8.58 -15.81 5.76
C GLN A 222 8.37 -15.83 4.26
N ALA A 223 8.55 -14.68 3.60
CA ALA A 223 8.39 -14.52 2.15
C ALA A 223 9.69 -14.04 1.48
N TRP A 224 9.89 -14.47 0.23
CA TRP A 224 11.04 -14.15 -0.62
C TRP A 224 10.57 -13.77 -2.04
N PRO A 225 11.33 -12.97 -2.83
CA PRO A 225 12.61 -12.35 -2.51
C PRO A 225 12.48 -11.23 -1.48
N GLY A 226 13.50 -11.10 -0.62
CA GLY A 226 13.49 -10.22 0.55
C GLY A 226 13.52 -10.99 1.86
N SER A 227 13.43 -10.26 2.96
CA SER A 227 13.46 -10.80 4.33
C SER A 227 12.15 -10.47 5.07
N VAL A 228 11.02 -10.49 4.36
CA VAL A 228 9.71 -10.22 4.97
C VAL A 228 9.35 -11.36 5.90
N ARG A 229 9.31 -11.07 7.20
CA ARG A 229 8.88 -12.00 8.24
C ARG A 229 7.66 -11.41 8.92
N VAL A 230 6.58 -12.18 8.93
CA VAL A 230 5.37 -11.80 9.64
C VAL A 230 5.14 -12.78 10.77
N THR A 231 5.03 -12.25 11.99
CA THR A 231 4.72 -13.01 13.20
C THR A 231 3.32 -12.65 13.67
N LYS A 232 2.76 -13.48 14.56
CA LYS A 232 1.40 -13.28 15.11
C LYS A 232 0.34 -13.14 14.00
N VAL A 233 0.46 -13.97 12.95
CA VAL A 233 -0.48 -13.95 11.82
C VAL A 233 -1.90 -14.31 12.31
N GLY A 234 -2.02 -15.41 13.06
CA GLY A 234 -3.20 -15.72 13.86
C GLY A 234 -4.51 -15.91 13.07
N ARG A 235 -4.43 -16.29 11.80
CA ARG A 235 -5.61 -16.54 10.95
C ARG A 235 -5.43 -17.76 10.05
N PRO A 236 -6.53 -18.43 9.67
CA PRO A 236 -6.47 -19.56 8.74
C PRO A 236 -6.03 -19.10 7.33
N VAL A 237 -5.25 -19.95 6.67
CA VAL A 237 -4.86 -19.80 5.26
C VAL A 237 -5.04 -21.15 4.58
N GLU A 238 -5.88 -21.19 3.55
CA GLU A 238 -6.12 -22.38 2.74
C GLU A 238 -5.19 -22.40 1.52
N LEU A 239 -4.38 -23.44 1.43
CA LEU A 239 -3.41 -23.67 0.36
C LEU A 239 -3.98 -24.68 -0.64
N MET A 240 -3.74 -24.44 -1.93
CA MET A 240 -3.89 -25.47 -2.96
C MET A 240 -2.72 -26.44 -2.85
N VAL A 241 -2.99 -27.75 -2.82
CA VAL A 241 -1.95 -28.79 -2.73
C VAL A 241 -2.07 -29.70 -3.95
N PRO A 242 -1.31 -29.46 -5.04
CA PRO A 242 -1.34 -30.32 -6.21
C PRO A 242 -0.82 -31.72 -5.87
N GLY A 243 -1.22 -32.74 -6.65
CA GLY A 243 -0.72 -34.10 -6.48
C GLY A 243 0.80 -34.26 -6.62
N THR A 244 1.46 -33.27 -7.20
CA THR A 244 2.93 -33.16 -7.33
C THR A 244 3.62 -32.55 -6.11
N ALA A 245 2.87 -32.08 -5.11
CA ALA A 245 3.46 -31.51 -3.90
C ALA A 245 4.18 -32.61 -3.10
N ALA A 246 5.41 -32.32 -2.67
CA ALA A 246 6.20 -33.24 -1.86
C ALA A 246 5.83 -33.10 -0.38
N LEU A 247 5.36 -34.19 0.22
CA LEU A 247 5.05 -34.26 1.64
C LEU A 247 6.20 -34.97 2.38
N PHE A 248 6.69 -34.36 3.45
CA PHE A 248 7.79 -34.86 4.27
C PHE A 248 7.34 -35.07 5.71
N ASP A 249 7.76 -36.16 6.33
CA ASP A 249 7.63 -36.33 7.78
C ASP A 249 8.63 -35.45 8.57
N ALA A 250 8.56 -35.52 9.90
CA ALA A 250 9.44 -34.74 10.78
C ALA A 250 10.92 -35.11 10.66
N LEU A 251 11.24 -36.29 10.11
CA LEU A 251 12.60 -36.77 9.87
C LEU A 251 13.13 -36.37 8.48
N GLY A 252 12.29 -35.76 7.64
CA GLY A 252 12.65 -35.35 6.28
C GLY A 252 12.51 -36.47 5.25
N THR A 253 11.78 -37.55 5.55
CA THR A 253 11.47 -38.62 4.60
C THR A 253 10.26 -38.22 3.76
N ILE A 254 10.34 -38.42 2.44
CA ILE A 254 9.19 -38.22 1.55
C ILE A 254 8.13 -39.28 1.85
N ILE A 255 6.90 -38.85 2.05
CA ILE A 255 5.74 -39.70 2.29
C ILE A 255 4.68 -39.51 1.20
N ALA A 256 3.81 -40.51 1.04
CA ALA A 256 2.77 -40.49 0.01
C ALA A 256 1.83 -39.28 0.18
N SER A 257 1.53 -38.58 -0.91
CA SER A 257 0.65 -37.40 -0.92
C SER A 257 -0.78 -37.73 -0.45
N ALA A 258 -1.23 -38.98 -0.59
CA ALA A 258 -2.51 -39.45 -0.02
C ALA A 258 -2.60 -39.27 1.51
N LYS A 259 -1.47 -39.22 2.23
CA LYS A 259 -1.43 -38.93 3.67
C LYS A 259 -1.83 -37.50 4.01
N LEU A 260 -1.91 -36.58 3.03
CA LEU A 260 -2.37 -35.23 3.27
C LEU A 260 -3.78 -35.22 3.88
N ALA A 261 -4.70 -36.03 3.35
CA ALA A 261 -6.09 -36.07 3.81
C ALA A 261 -6.25 -36.73 5.19
N THR A 262 -5.19 -37.34 5.74
CA THR A 262 -5.18 -37.98 7.05
C THR A 262 -4.51 -37.13 8.14
N LEU A 263 -4.14 -35.88 7.82
CA LEU A 263 -3.57 -34.94 8.79
C LEU A 263 -4.65 -34.49 9.77
N GLU A 264 -4.38 -34.66 11.06
CA GLU A 264 -5.31 -34.29 12.13
C GLU A 264 -5.21 -32.80 12.48
N PRO A 265 -6.33 -32.16 12.87
CA PRO A 265 -6.30 -30.80 13.40
C PRO A 265 -5.32 -30.64 14.56
N GLY A 266 -4.52 -29.57 14.53
CA GLY A 266 -3.53 -29.25 15.55
C GLY A 266 -2.12 -29.75 15.25
N GLU A 267 -1.94 -30.66 14.28
CA GLU A 267 -0.61 -31.12 13.85
C GLU A 267 0.25 -29.95 13.36
N PRO A 268 1.50 -29.81 13.82
CA PRO A 268 2.36 -28.71 13.41
C PRO A 268 2.94 -28.97 12.01
N VAL A 269 2.87 -27.96 11.15
CA VAL A 269 3.25 -28.07 9.74
C VAL A 269 3.99 -26.83 9.27
N VAL A 270 4.95 -27.03 8.37
CA VAL A 270 5.52 -25.97 7.54
C VAL A 270 5.19 -26.25 6.08
N ALA A 271 4.39 -25.37 5.45
CA ALA A 271 4.10 -25.42 4.03
C ALA A 271 4.93 -24.39 3.28
N TRP A 272 5.67 -24.83 2.27
CA TRP A 272 6.41 -24.02 1.32
C TRP A 272 5.62 -23.93 0.03
N THR A 273 5.48 -22.71 -0.47
CA THR A 273 4.71 -22.44 -1.69
C THR A 273 5.59 -22.45 -2.93
N ALA A 274 5.00 -22.85 -4.05
CA ALA A 274 5.63 -22.79 -5.36
C ALA A 274 6.03 -21.36 -5.71
N ARG A 275 7.16 -21.23 -6.41
CA ARG A 275 7.61 -19.92 -6.90
C ARG A 275 6.71 -19.42 -8.02
N THR A 276 5.85 -18.45 -7.73
CA THR A 276 4.85 -17.92 -8.68
C THR A 276 4.82 -16.39 -8.69
N PRO A 277 4.32 -15.73 -9.76
CA PRO A 277 4.14 -14.28 -9.76
C PRO A 277 3.18 -13.79 -8.68
N ALA A 278 3.56 -12.74 -7.95
CA ALA A 278 2.73 -12.19 -6.88
C ALA A 278 1.44 -11.56 -7.42
N THR A 279 0.31 -11.99 -6.86
CA THR A 279 -1.01 -11.38 -7.06
C THR A 279 -1.50 -10.78 -5.75
N LEU A 280 -2.49 -9.87 -5.82
CA LEU A 280 -3.11 -9.34 -4.61
C LEU A 280 -3.82 -10.45 -3.81
N SER A 281 -4.49 -11.38 -4.48
CA SER A 281 -5.16 -12.53 -3.83
C SER A 281 -4.16 -13.41 -3.07
N ALA A 282 -3.00 -13.70 -3.66
CA ALA A 282 -1.94 -14.46 -2.98
C ALA A 282 -1.39 -13.70 -1.76
N GLN A 283 -1.10 -12.40 -1.91
CA GLN A 283 -0.64 -11.55 -0.81
C GLN A 283 -1.67 -11.43 0.32
N LEU A 284 -2.97 -11.50 0.01
CA LEU A 284 -4.04 -11.51 1.00
C LEU A 284 -4.26 -12.87 1.66
N GLY A 285 -3.70 -13.94 1.10
CA GLY A 285 -3.98 -15.30 1.56
C GLY A 285 -5.41 -15.74 1.27
N GLU A 286 -5.99 -15.27 0.16
CA GLU A 286 -7.32 -15.74 -0.26
C GLU A 286 -7.30 -17.25 -0.48
N PRO A 287 -8.43 -17.95 -0.25
CA PRO A 287 -8.51 -19.40 -0.39
C PRO A 287 -7.92 -19.89 -1.72
N LEU A 288 -7.02 -20.88 -1.63
CA LEU A 288 -6.37 -21.54 -2.77
C LEU A 288 -5.49 -20.62 -3.65
N ALA A 289 -5.29 -19.35 -3.26
CA ALA A 289 -4.44 -18.42 -4.01
C ALA A 289 -2.94 -18.71 -3.86
N LEU A 290 -2.57 -19.57 -2.90
CA LEU A 290 -1.21 -20.03 -2.65
C LEU A 290 -1.12 -21.53 -2.94
N VAL A 291 -0.17 -21.91 -3.79
CA VAL A 291 0.06 -23.31 -4.18
C VAL A 291 1.22 -23.86 -3.37
N ALA A 292 0.99 -24.91 -2.56
CA ALA A 292 2.03 -25.62 -1.84
C ALA A 292 2.85 -26.50 -2.79
N GLU A 293 4.18 -26.39 -2.74
CA GLU A 293 5.09 -27.31 -3.45
C GLU A 293 5.71 -28.35 -2.50
N ARG A 294 5.87 -27.99 -1.23
CA ARG A 294 6.51 -28.82 -0.22
C ARG A 294 5.84 -28.62 1.14
N ILE A 295 5.46 -29.71 1.80
CA ILE A 295 4.85 -29.69 3.13
C ILE A 295 5.73 -30.54 4.05
N VAL A 296 6.07 -30.01 5.21
CA VAL A 296 6.93 -30.69 6.20
C VAL A 296 6.17 -30.77 7.52
N LEU A 297 5.85 -31.99 7.94
CA LEU A 297 5.28 -32.28 9.26
C LEU A 297 6.34 -32.03 10.34
N ARG A 298 5.95 -31.62 11.55
CA ARG A 298 6.87 -31.22 12.61
C ARG A 298 6.66 -31.94 13.92
#